data_AF-A0A9K3JYR6-F1
#
_entry.id   AF-A0A9K3JYR6-F1
#
_cell.length_a   1.000
_cell.length_b   1.000
_cell.length_c   1.000
_cell.angle_alpha   90.00
_cell.angle_beta   90.00
_cell.angle_gamma   90.00
#
_symmetry.space_group_name_H-M   'P 1'
#
loop_
_entity.id
_entity.type
_entity.pdbx_description
1 polymer ?
#
loop_
_entity_poly.entity_id
_entity_poly.type
_entity_poly.pdbx_seq_one_letter_code
_entity_poly.pdbx_strand_id
1 'polypeptide(L)'
;MGVAGTRFTLAAMGADQFTNPKHQRAFFNWHFFAMYAATFVSMVGIVYIQDNVSWGLGFGLSGAANLVGLAAFVLGSRYYLLLKPQGSPFTQLAYVLVAAFRKRKALLSLKIEDYCQEPQSGGTKLMDTTTNNFKFLNHAALVTQGDTNPDGSIKKPWNLCTLQQVEDLKTLIRISPIWSTSILLHTPIATQMSLVVLQALAMDRHLGPRYQIPAGTTMIFVTISTCLSLASIDRFLIPTFHKLTRTSPTLLRRIGIGHVLTIASMALSALVESKRLAAARTHNLTGNSIVPMSVFWMVPQLLVVGVGEAFMFPGQVMFYYQEFPKSIKSTAAAMVAVIIGIAFYLGTATVDLIRKTTRWLPDGINDGRMDNVYWVLTIAGLVNFGYFLVCSWMYKYQHDENKELISSNSF
;
A
#
# COMPACT_ATOMS: atom_id res chain seq x y z
N MET A 1 -2.05 -21.79 -4.35
CA MET A 1 -1.87 -20.33 -4.42
C MET A 1 -3.09 -19.67 -3.84
N GLY A 2 -2.95 -18.77 -2.86
CA GLY A 2 -4.08 -17.99 -2.32
C GLY A 2 -4.33 -16.71 -3.11
N VAL A 3 -5.38 -15.96 -2.74
CA VAL A 3 -5.79 -14.68 -3.38
C VAL A 3 -4.63 -13.69 -3.52
N ALA A 4 -3.75 -13.61 -2.52
CA ALA A 4 -2.61 -12.72 -2.53
C ALA A 4 -1.62 -13.02 -3.67
N GLY A 5 -1.35 -14.30 -3.96
CA GLY A 5 -0.44 -14.68 -5.04
C GLY A 5 -1.07 -14.42 -6.40
N THR A 6 -2.31 -14.87 -6.60
CA THR A 6 -2.99 -14.79 -7.91
C THR A 6 -3.29 -13.36 -8.32
N ARG A 7 -3.64 -12.46 -7.39
CA ARG A 7 -3.99 -11.06 -7.69
C ARG A 7 -2.87 -10.30 -8.38
N PHE A 8 -1.61 -10.54 -8.02
CA PHE A 8 -0.47 -9.81 -8.57
C PHE A 8 0.20 -10.52 -9.76
N THR A 9 0.01 -11.83 -9.91
CA THR A 9 0.63 -12.59 -11.01
C THR A 9 -0.28 -12.78 -12.20
N LEU A 10 -1.60 -12.88 -12.01
CA LEU A 10 -2.52 -13.30 -13.07
C LEU A 10 -2.66 -12.26 -14.18
N ALA A 11 -2.70 -10.97 -13.84
CA ALA A 11 -2.77 -9.89 -14.82
C ALA A 11 -1.50 -9.81 -15.67
N ALA A 12 -0.33 -9.91 -15.03
CA ALA A 12 0.95 -9.93 -15.73
C ALA A 12 1.09 -11.18 -16.62
N MET A 13 0.86 -12.36 -16.05
CA MET A 13 0.91 -13.63 -16.78
C MET A 13 -0.01 -13.65 -18.01
N GLY A 14 -1.23 -13.10 -17.89
CA GLY A 14 -2.17 -13.01 -19.00
C GLY A 14 -1.73 -12.01 -20.08
N ALA A 15 -1.17 -10.86 -19.69
CA ALA A 15 -0.63 -9.90 -20.63
C ALA A 15 0.60 -10.44 -21.38
N ASP A 16 1.46 -11.20 -20.69
CA ASP A 16 2.68 -11.81 -21.24
C ASP A 16 2.40 -12.88 -22.31
N GLN A 17 1.15 -13.33 -22.46
CA GLN A 17 0.74 -14.22 -23.56
C GLN A 17 0.70 -13.49 -24.92
N PHE A 18 0.69 -12.15 -24.93
CA PHE A 18 0.61 -11.35 -26.13
C PHE A 18 1.92 -10.62 -26.39
N THR A 19 2.47 -10.73 -27.60
CA THR A 19 3.65 -9.97 -28.03
C THR A 19 3.32 -8.56 -28.50
N ASN A 20 2.10 -8.35 -29.01
CA ASN A 20 1.68 -7.06 -29.53
C ASN A 20 1.14 -6.16 -28.40
N PRO A 21 1.70 -4.95 -28.22
CA PRO A 21 1.27 -4.03 -27.16
C PRO A 21 -0.20 -3.60 -27.28
N LYS A 22 -0.79 -3.64 -28.48
CA LYS A 22 -2.23 -3.36 -28.65
C LYS A 22 -3.11 -4.42 -27.99
N HIS A 23 -2.75 -5.71 -28.14
CA HIS A 23 -3.50 -6.82 -27.53
C HIS A 23 -3.31 -6.85 -26.01
N GLN A 24 -2.10 -6.54 -25.51
CA GLN A 24 -1.85 -6.39 -24.08
C GLN A 24 -2.75 -5.33 -23.44
N ARG A 25 -2.87 -4.14 -24.06
CA ARG A 25 -3.77 -3.08 -23.57
C ARG A 25 -5.24 -3.51 -23.57
N ALA A 26 -5.70 -4.17 -24.63
CA ALA A 26 -7.06 -4.69 -24.70
C ALA A 26 -7.34 -5.72 -23.60
N PHE A 27 -6.38 -6.62 -23.36
CA PHE A 27 -6.44 -7.58 -22.25
C PHE A 27 -6.56 -6.88 -20.90
N PHE A 28 -5.70 -5.90 -20.60
CA PHE A 28 -5.76 -5.16 -19.34
C PHE A 28 -7.11 -4.48 -19.14
N ASN A 29 -7.64 -3.81 -20.17
CA ASN A 29 -8.96 -3.17 -20.08
C ASN A 29 -10.06 -4.17 -19.74
N TRP A 30 -10.11 -5.31 -20.41
CA TRP A 30 -11.12 -6.34 -20.15
C TRP A 30 -10.95 -7.02 -18.80
N HIS A 31 -9.69 -7.28 -18.40
CA HIS A 31 -9.35 -7.82 -17.10
C HIS A 31 -9.86 -6.92 -15.97
N PHE A 32 -9.57 -5.61 -16.04
CA PHE A 32 -10.03 -4.67 -15.02
C PHE A 32 -11.54 -4.51 -15.02
N PHE A 33 -12.18 -4.45 -16.19
CA PHE A 33 -13.65 -4.42 -16.29
C PHE A 33 -14.29 -5.63 -15.61
N ALA A 34 -13.84 -6.84 -15.94
CA ALA A 34 -14.34 -8.08 -15.34
C ALA A 34 -14.11 -8.12 -13.82
N MET A 35 -12.93 -7.69 -13.35
CA MET A 35 -12.61 -7.62 -11.93
C MET A 35 -13.56 -6.68 -11.17
N TYR A 36 -13.83 -5.49 -11.70
CA TYR A 36 -14.75 -4.53 -11.06
C TYR A 36 -16.19 -5.04 -11.06
N ALA A 37 -16.66 -5.61 -12.17
CA ALA A 37 -18.00 -6.20 -12.24
C ALA A 37 -18.16 -7.35 -11.24
N ALA A 38 -17.17 -8.25 -11.14
CA ALA A 38 -17.18 -9.35 -10.17
C ALA A 38 -17.16 -8.84 -8.72
N THR A 39 -16.39 -7.79 -8.43
CA THR A 39 -16.34 -7.18 -7.09
C THR A 39 -17.69 -6.60 -6.70
N PHE A 40 -18.36 -5.88 -7.61
CA PHE A 40 -19.70 -5.35 -7.38
C PHE A 40 -20.73 -6.45 -7.12
N VAL A 41 -20.74 -7.49 -7.96
CA VAL A 41 -21.62 -8.67 -7.77
C VAL A 41 -21.34 -9.37 -6.44
N SER A 42 -20.07 -9.48 -6.04
CA SER A 42 -19.71 -10.07 -4.75
C SER A 42 -20.19 -9.22 -3.56
N MET A 43 -19.99 -7.90 -3.60
CA MET A 43 -20.38 -7.00 -2.50
C MET A 43 -21.89 -6.91 -2.31
N VAL A 44 -22.68 -7.02 -3.38
CA VAL A 44 -24.14 -6.97 -3.30
C VAL A 44 -24.73 -8.36 -3.13
N GLY A 45 -24.41 -9.28 -4.03
CA GLY A 45 -25.03 -10.61 -4.09
C GLY A 45 -24.51 -11.56 -3.02
N ILE A 46 -23.19 -11.77 -2.94
CA ILE A 46 -22.62 -12.75 -2.00
C ILE A 46 -22.82 -12.30 -0.55
N VAL A 47 -22.58 -11.03 -0.23
CA VAL A 47 -22.81 -10.49 1.13
C VAL A 47 -24.29 -10.58 1.51
N TYR A 48 -25.22 -10.30 0.60
CA TYR A 48 -26.64 -10.49 0.87
C TYR A 48 -26.98 -11.94 1.19
N ILE A 49 -26.44 -12.90 0.43
CA ILE A 49 -26.64 -14.34 0.68
C ILE A 49 -26.06 -14.74 2.04
N GLN A 50 -24.88 -14.24 2.41
CA GLN A 50 -24.25 -14.53 3.69
C GLN A 50 -25.08 -14.04 4.87
N ASP A 51 -25.56 -12.79 4.79
CA ASP A 51 -26.26 -12.13 5.90
C ASP A 51 -27.75 -12.50 6.00
N ASN A 52 -28.43 -12.80 4.87
CA ASN A 52 -29.89 -13.04 4.85
C ASN A 52 -30.30 -14.50 4.59
N VAL A 53 -29.41 -15.33 4.03
CA VAL A 53 -29.75 -16.73 3.66
C VAL A 53 -28.95 -17.71 4.49
N SER A 54 -27.63 -17.78 4.28
CA SER A 54 -26.72 -18.64 5.03
C SER A 54 -25.27 -18.36 4.67
N TRP A 55 -24.42 -18.31 5.70
CA TRP A 55 -22.97 -18.29 5.57
C TRP A 55 -22.43 -19.48 4.78
N GLY A 56 -22.98 -20.68 4.98
CA GLY A 56 -22.55 -21.90 4.29
C GLY A 56 -22.77 -21.83 2.78
N LEU A 57 -23.90 -21.29 2.34
CA LEU A 57 -24.19 -21.09 0.91
C LEU A 57 -23.31 -20.00 0.30
N GLY A 58 -23.12 -18.87 0.98
CA GLY A 58 -22.26 -17.79 0.49
C GLY A 58 -20.79 -18.23 0.30
N PHE A 59 -20.24 -18.95 1.28
CA PHE A 59 -18.90 -19.53 1.15
C PHE A 59 -18.84 -20.68 0.14
N GLY A 60 -19.89 -21.51 0.06
CA GLY A 60 -19.98 -22.59 -0.92
C GLY A 60 -19.95 -22.08 -2.37
N LEU A 61 -20.74 -21.04 -2.67
CA LEU A 61 -20.74 -20.37 -3.99
C LEU A 61 -19.36 -19.79 -4.32
N SER A 62 -18.72 -19.13 -3.35
CA SER A 62 -17.38 -18.57 -3.52
C SER A 62 -16.34 -19.67 -3.77
N GLY A 63 -16.44 -20.80 -3.08
CA GLY A 63 -15.58 -21.97 -3.28
C GLY A 63 -15.79 -22.62 -4.65
N ALA A 64 -17.03 -22.80 -5.07
CA ALA A 64 -17.37 -23.35 -6.38
C ALA A 64 -16.83 -22.46 -7.52
N ALA A 65 -16.98 -21.14 -7.42
CA ALA A 65 -16.43 -20.20 -8.41
C ALA A 65 -14.89 -20.29 -8.50
N ASN A 66 -14.19 -20.41 -7.36
CA ASN A 66 -12.74 -20.62 -7.35
C ASN A 66 -12.33 -21.96 -7.97
N LEU A 67 -13.07 -23.03 -7.70
CA LEU A 67 -12.82 -24.35 -8.30
C LEU A 67 -12.99 -24.34 -9.82
N VAL A 68 -14.04 -23.68 -10.32
CA VAL A 68 -14.27 -23.49 -11.76
C VAL A 68 -13.13 -22.68 -12.38
N GLY A 69 -12.71 -21.58 -11.73
CA GLY A 69 -11.58 -20.77 -12.19
C GLY A 69 -10.26 -21.54 -12.22
N LEU A 70 -10.00 -22.36 -11.20
CA LEU A 70 -8.81 -23.22 -11.14
C LEU A 70 -8.85 -24.30 -12.23
N ALA A 71 -9.99 -24.95 -12.43
CA ALA A 71 -10.16 -25.95 -13.48
C ALA A 71 -9.90 -25.34 -14.87
N ALA A 72 -10.48 -24.18 -15.16
CA ALA A 72 -10.25 -23.45 -16.41
C ALA A 72 -8.76 -23.09 -16.60
N PHE A 73 -8.08 -22.64 -15.54
CA PHE A 73 -6.66 -22.32 -15.57
C PHE A 73 -5.78 -23.56 -15.84
N VAL A 74 -6.06 -24.69 -15.19
CA VAL A 74 -5.27 -25.93 -15.37
C VAL A 74 -5.50 -26.52 -16.76
N LEU A 75 -6.74 -26.50 -17.27
CA LEU A 75 -7.07 -26.96 -18.62
C LEU A 75 -6.35 -26.13 -19.70
N GLY A 76 -6.12 -24.84 -19.44
CA GLY A 76 -5.38 -23.94 -20.33
C GLY A 76 -3.86 -24.14 -20.35
N SER A 77 -3.30 -24.96 -19.45
CA SER A 77 -1.85 -25.04 -19.21
C SER A 77 -1.01 -25.39 -20.45
N ARG A 78 -1.56 -26.16 -21.40
CA ARG A 78 -0.91 -26.53 -22.66
C ARG A 78 -0.75 -25.37 -23.65
N TYR A 79 -1.49 -24.27 -23.45
CA TYR A 79 -1.51 -23.12 -24.35
C TYR A 79 -0.72 -21.92 -23.80
N TYR A 80 -0.15 -22.02 -22.60
CA TYR A 80 0.56 -20.91 -21.97
C TYR A 80 2.01 -20.79 -22.45
N LEU A 81 2.41 -19.57 -22.78
CA LEU A 81 3.81 -19.18 -22.92
C LEU A 81 4.49 -19.20 -21.55
N LEU A 82 5.44 -20.11 -21.37
CA LEU A 82 6.27 -20.24 -20.19
C LEU A 82 7.47 -19.30 -20.29
N LEU A 83 7.45 -18.22 -19.50
CA LEU A 83 8.57 -17.30 -19.38
C LEU A 83 9.70 -17.93 -18.56
N LYS A 84 10.95 -17.63 -18.95
CA LYS A 84 12.13 -18.04 -18.18
C LYS A 84 12.15 -17.29 -16.85
N PRO A 85 12.38 -17.95 -15.70
CA PRO A 85 12.52 -17.28 -14.42
C PRO A 85 13.66 -16.28 -14.48
N GLN A 86 13.35 -14.99 -14.32
CA GLN A 86 14.34 -13.98 -14.00
C GLN A 86 14.53 -14.06 -12.47
N GLY A 87 15.77 -14.28 -12.02
CA GLY A 87 16.07 -14.52 -10.60
C GLY A 87 15.52 -13.44 -9.66
N SER A 88 15.52 -13.71 -8.35
CA SER A 88 14.90 -12.80 -7.39
C SER A 88 15.76 -11.53 -7.16
N PRO A 89 15.23 -10.33 -7.44
CA PRO A 89 15.96 -9.09 -7.20
C PRO A 89 16.18 -8.82 -5.70
N PHE A 90 15.33 -9.38 -4.82
CA PHE A 90 15.56 -9.33 -3.37
C PHE A 90 16.80 -10.10 -2.92
N THR A 91 17.19 -11.14 -3.67
CA THR A 91 18.42 -11.88 -3.38
C THR A 91 19.65 -11.04 -3.68
N GLN A 92 19.59 -10.20 -4.72
CA GLN A 92 20.65 -9.24 -5.04
C GLN A 92 20.82 -8.19 -3.93
N LEU A 93 19.72 -7.69 -3.36
CA LEU A 93 19.76 -6.78 -2.21
C LEU A 93 20.38 -7.44 -0.96
N ALA A 94 20.06 -8.72 -0.72
CA ALA A 94 20.65 -9.48 0.38
C ALA A 94 22.16 -9.69 0.20
N TYR A 95 22.62 -9.91 -1.04
CA TYR A 95 24.05 -10.00 -1.36
C TYR A 95 24.80 -8.74 -0.93
N VAL A 96 24.25 -7.55 -1.25
CA VAL A 96 24.87 -6.27 -0.91
C VAL A 96 25.06 -6.13 0.60
N LEU A 97 24.03 -6.44 1.40
CA LEU A 97 24.10 -6.37 2.85
C LEU A 97 25.19 -7.30 3.42
N VAL A 98 25.24 -8.54 2.95
CA VAL A 98 26.21 -9.55 3.41
C VAL A 98 27.63 -9.19 2.98
N ALA A 99 27.81 -8.77 1.72
CA ALA A 99 29.12 -8.40 1.18
C ALA A 99 29.67 -7.15 1.88
N ALA A 100 28.84 -6.13 2.11
CA ALA A 100 29.23 -4.93 2.86
C ALA A 100 29.65 -5.27 4.30
N PHE A 101 28.90 -6.16 4.97
CA PHE A 101 29.23 -6.58 6.33
C PHE A 101 30.53 -7.39 6.39
N ARG A 102 30.77 -8.30 5.44
CA ARG A 102 32.02 -9.08 5.35
C ARG A 102 33.24 -8.20 5.12
N LYS A 103 33.09 -7.17 4.29
CA LYS A 103 34.16 -6.24 3.91
C LYS A 103 34.23 -4.97 4.78
N ARG A 104 33.48 -4.90 5.89
CA ARG A 104 33.41 -3.71 6.76
C ARG A 104 34.74 -3.23 7.36
N LYS A 105 35.77 -4.09 7.39
CA LYS A 105 37.11 -3.78 7.89
C LYS A 105 38.08 -3.33 6.79
N ALA A 106 37.72 -3.47 5.51
CA ALA A 106 38.54 -2.99 4.41
C ALA A 106 38.56 -1.47 4.41
N LEU A 107 39.59 -0.85 3.86
CA LEU A 107 39.60 0.60 3.64
C LEU A 107 38.82 0.90 2.35
N LEU A 108 37.91 1.87 2.41
CA LEU A 108 37.21 2.38 1.22
C LEU A 108 38.24 3.04 0.31
N SER A 109 38.26 2.64 -0.96
CA SER A 109 39.06 3.34 -1.96
C SER A 109 38.36 4.62 -2.39
N LEU A 110 39.18 5.65 -2.65
CA LEU A 110 38.76 6.89 -3.28
C LEU A 110 38.67 6.76 -4.81
N LYS A 111 39.27 5.70 -5.39
CA LYS A 111 39.25 5.46 -6.84
C LYS A 111 38.04 4.61 -7.22
N ILE A 112 37.25 5.12 -8.16
CA ILE A 112 36.06 4.43 -8.69
C ILE A 112 36.44 3.11 -9.40
N GLU A 113 37.66 3.04 -9.96
CA GLU A 113 38.21 1.87 -10.64
C GLU A 113 38.33 0.63 -9.74
N ASP A 114 38.40 0.82 -8.42
CA ASP A 114 38.49 -0.27 -7.45
C ASP A 114 37.11 -0.89 -7.13
N TYR A 115 36.03 -0.39 -7.74
CA TYR A 115 34.67 -0.90 -7.54
C TYR A 115 34.17 -1.69 -8.76
N CYS A 116 33.43 -2.77 -8.50
CA CYS A 116 32.86 -3.61 -9.53
C CYS A 116 31.72 -2.89 -10.27
N GLN A 117 31.90 -2.65 -11.58
CA GLN A 117 30.92 -2.02 -12.46
C GLN A 117 30.32 -3.04 -13.43
N GLU A 118 29.07 -2.84 -13.82
CA GLU A 118 28.50 -3.58 -14.96
C GLU A 118 29.07 -3.03 -16.28
N PRO A 119 29.38 -3.90 -17.26
CA PRO A 119 29.71 -3.46 -18.60
C PRO A 119 28.46 -2.85 -19.25
N GLN A 120 28.34 -1.53 -19.26
CA GLN A 120 27.23 -0.84 -19.92
C GLN A 120 27.44 -0.76 -21.43
N SER A 121 26.48 -1.31 -22.18
CA SER A 121 26.27 -1.02 -23.60
C SER A 121 25.61 0.35 -23.76
N GLY A 122 26.40 1.43 -23.67
CA GLY A 122 25.91 2.80 -23.88
C GLY A 122 26.55 3.77 -22.89
N GLY A 123 27.56 4.52 -23.34
CA GLY A 123 28.46 5.34 -22.53
C GLY A 123 27.81 6.52 -21.82
N THR A 124 27.10 6.26 -20.73
CA THR A 124 26.85 7.28 -19.70
C THR A 124 27.84 7.01 -18.57
N LYS A 125 28.88 7.86 -18.45
CA LYS A 125 29.89 7.75 -17.40
C LYS A 125 29.20 7.74 -16.03
N LEU A 126 29.36 6.61 -15.32
CA LEU A 126 28.97 6.38 -13.91
C LEU A 126 29.85 7.20 -12.93
N MET A 127 30.24 8.41 -13.31
CA MET A 127 31.24 9.22 -12.61
C MET A 127 30.61 10.06 -11.49
N ASP A 128 29.29 10.30 -11.54
CA ASP A 128 28.57 11.18 -10.60
C ASP A 128 27.64 10.44 -9.61
N THR A 129 27.60 9.11 -9.61
CA THR A 129 26.54 8.33 -8.93
C THR A 129 26.94 7.71 -7.60
N THR A 130 28.11 8.03 -7.03
CA THR A 130 28.42 7.55 -5.67
C THR A 130 27.76 8.46 -4.63
N THR A 131 26.54 8.11 -4.22
CA THR A 131 25.83 8.87 -3.19
C THR A 131 26.67 8.90 -1.90
N ASN A 132 26.94 10.10 -1.36
CA ASN A 132 27.72 10.28 -0.13
C ASN A 132 27.06 9.67 1.13
N ASN A 133 25.77 9.32 1.05
CA ASN A 133 25.03 8.67 2.11
C ASN A 133 25.29 7.16 2.13
N PHE A 134 25.38 6.58 3.34
CA PHE A 134 25.61 5.15 3.56
C PHE A 134 26.88 4.59 2.90
N LYS A 135 28.01 5.30 3.02
CA LYS A 135 29.32 4.90 2.44
C LYS A 135 29.76 3.48 2.81
N PHE A 136 29.36 2.98 3.98
CA PHE A 136 29.68 1.61 4.40
C PHE A 136 29.15 0.54 3.43
N LEU A 137 28.07 0.80 2.70
CA LEU A 137 27.53 -0.14 1.71
C LEU A 137 28.43 -0.27 0.47
N ASN A 138 29.27 0.73 0.20
CA ASN A 138 30.24 0.67 -0.90
C ASN A 138 31.28 -0.44 -0.70
N HIS A 139 31.50 -0.91 0.54
CA HIS A 139 32.33 -2.08 0.80
C HIS A 139 31.88 -3.32 0.03
N ALA A 140 30.58 -3.48 -0.26
CA ALA A 140 30.07 -4.60 -1.05
C ALA A 140 30.59 -4.62 -2.49
N ALA A 141 30.86 -3.44 -3.05
CA ALA A 141 31.32 -3.29 -4.44
C ALA A 141 32.83 -3.19 -4.57
N LEU A 142 33.57 -3.06 -3.47
CA LEU A 142 35.04 -2.98 -3.47
C LEU A 142 35.65 -4.30 -3.94
N VAL A 143 36.46 -4.28 -5.00
CA VAL A 143 37.12 -5.45 -5.55
C VAL A 143 38.32 -5.82 -4.67
N THR A 144 38.34 -7.06 -4.18
CA THR A 144 39.48 -7.62 -3.43
C THR A 144 40.03 -8.86 -4.12
N GLN A 145 41.28 -9.23 -3.81
CA GLN A 145 41.95 -10.37 -4.45
C GLN A 145 41.14 -11.67 -4.26
N GLY A 146 40.83 -12.35 -5.37
CA GLY A 146 40.08 -13.62 -5.38
C GLY A 146 38.56 -13.50 -5.55
N ASP A 147 38.00 -12.29 -5.64
CA ASP A 147 36.57 -12.08 -5.88
C ASP A 147 36.15 -12.20 -7.35
N THR A 148 37.10 -12.02 -8.26
CA THR A 148 36.87 -12.03 -9.71
C THR A 148 37.58 -13.22 -10.34
N ASN A 149 36.93 -13.83 -11.32
CA ASN A 149 37.55 -14.82 -12.19
C ASN A 149 38.52 -14.12 -13.18
N PRO A 150 39.41 -14.87 -13.87
CA PRO A 150 40.34 -14.30 -14.85
C PRO A 150 39.65 -13.58 -16.02
N ASP A 151 38.39 -13.90 -16.28
CA ASP A 151 37.52 -13.29 -17.31
C ASP A 151 36.82 -12.00 -16.84
N GLY A 152 37.05 -11.55 -15.61
CA GLY A 152 36.38 -10.37 -15.05
C GLY A 152 35.00 -10.65 -14.44
N SER A 153 34.52 -11.90 -14.46
CA SER A 153 33.22 -12.26 -13.88
C SER A 153 33.27 -12.43 -12.36
N ILE A 154 32.14 -12.15 -11.69
CA ILE A 154 32.02 -12.27 -10.24
C ILE A 154 32.06 -13.76 -9.84
N LYS A 155 33.07 -14.15 -9.05
CA LYS A 155 33.26 -15.53 -8.61
C LYS A 155 32.27 -15.96 -7.52
N LYS A 156 31.93 -15.05 -6.61
CA LYS A 156 30.99 -15.28 -5.50
C LYS A 156 30.08 -14.06 -5.29
N PRO A 157 28.79 -14.16 -5.64
CA PRO A 157 27.83 -13.04 -5.49
C PRO A 157 27.70 -12.51 -4.06
N TRP A 158 27.95 -13.35 -3.05
CA TRP A 158 27.90 -13.00 -1.63
C TRP A 158 29.13 -12.23 -1.11
N ASN A 159 30.18 -12.10 -1.92
CA ASN A 159 31.42 -11.41 -1.56
C ASN A 159 31.64 -10.13 -2.36
N LEU A 160 31.09 -10.05 -3.58
CA LEU A 160 31.24 -8.89 -4.46
C LEU A 160 29.91 -8.63 -5.16
N CYS A 161 29.48 -7.37 -5.11
CA CYS A 161 28.28 -6.86 -5.78
C CYS A 161 28.66 -5.73 -6.74
N THR A 162 27.79 -5.40 -7.68
CA THR A 162 28.02 -4.27 -8.58
C THR A 162 27.68 -2.96 -7.88
N LEU A 163 28.30 -1.85 -8.28
CA LEU A 163 28.00 -0.53 -7.72
C LEU A 163 26.52 -0.15 -7.90
N GLN A 164 25.91 -0.57 -9.01
CA GLN A 164 24.47 -0.38 -9.25
C GLN A 164 23.61 -1.08 -8.19
N GLN A 165 23.93 -2.32 -7.82
CA GLN A 165 23.21 -3.04 -6.77
C GLN A 165 23.31 -2.34 -5.41
N VAL A 166 24.47 -1.72 -5.12
CA VAL A 166 24.69 -0.93 -3.91
C VAL A 166 23.82 0.33 -3.89
N GLU A 167 23.79 1.10 -4.99
CA GLU A 167 22.97 2.31 -5.09
C GLU A 167 21.46 1.99 -5.09
N ASP A 168 21.05 0.86 -5.68
CA ASP A 168 19.67 0.36 -5.61
C ASP A 168 19.24 0.13 -4.15
N LEU A 169 20.11 -0.49 -3.32
CA LEU A 169 19.83 -0.67 -1.89
C LEU A 169 19.81 0.65 -1.12
N LYS A 170 20.75 1.57 -1.39
CA LYS A 170 20.77 2.91 -0.75
C LYS A 170 19.49 3.68 -1.02
N THR A 171 18.98 3.60 -2.25
CA THR A 171 17.71 4.21 -2.65
C THR A 171 16.55 3.69 -1.80
N LEU A 172 16.47 2.37 -1.59
CA LEU A 172 15.44 1.79 -0.72
C LEU A 172 15.55 2.26 0.73
N ILE A 173 16.77 2.34 1.27
CA ILE A 173 16.99 2.85 2.63
C ILE A 173 16.53 4.31 2.73
N ARG A 174 16.75 5.13 1.70
CA ARG A 174 16.28 6.53 1.65
C ARG A 174 14.75 6.63 1.63
N ILE A 175 14.05 5.71 0.97
CA ILE A 175 12.58 5.67 0.90
C ILE A 175 11.96 5.10 2.19
N SER A 176 12.71 4.29 2.95
CA SER A 176 12.22 3.58 4.14
C SER A 176 11.50 4.43 5.19
N PRO A 177 11.87 5.70 5.49
CA PRO A 177 11.13 6.52 6.44
C PRO A 177 9.71 6.85 5.94
N ILE A 178 9.57 7.26 4.67
CA ILE A 178 8.25 7.53 4.04
C ILE A 178 7.41 6.26 3.90
N TRP A 179 8.09 5.13 3.69
CA TRP A 179 7.44 3.83 3.71
C TRP A 179 6.86 3.51 5.10
N SER A 180 7.61 3.78 6.18
CA SER A 180 7.14 3.57 7.55
C SER A 180 5.96 4.47 7.94
N THR A 181 5.94 5.74 7.51
CA THR A 181 4.80 6.65 7.76
C THR A 181 3.54 6.14 7.08
N SER A 182 3.68 5.48 5.93
CA SER A 182 2.56 4.90 5.17
C SER A 182 1.95 3.70 5.89
N ILE A 183 2.75 2.89 6.61
CA ILE A 183 2.25 1.79 7.45
C ILE A 183 1.40 2.36 8.60
N LEU A 184 1.94 3.36 9.29
CA LEU A 184 1.26 4.02 10.39
C LEU A 184 -0.01 4.77 9.94
N LEU A 185 -0.06 5.26 8.69
CA LEU A 185 -1.26 5.85 8.09
C LEU A 185 -2.37 4.81 7.88
N HIS A 186 -2.02 3.64 7.36
CA HIS A 186 -3.01 2.58 7.08
C HIS A 186 -3.49 1.88 8.35
N THR A 187 -2.77 1.99 9.47
CA THR A 187 -3.11 1.29 10.72
C THR A 187 -4.45 1.77 11.31
N PRO A 188 -4.72 3.08 11.45
CA PRO A 188 -6.05 3.60 11.80
C PRO A 188 -7.13 3.20 10.81
N ILE A 189 -6.84 3.23 9.51
CA ILE A 189 -7.81 2.86 8.46
C ILE A 189 -8.22 1.40 8.61
N ALA A 190 -7.26 0.48 8.72
CA ALA A 190 -7.52 -0.94 8.90
C ALA A 190 -8.31 -1.23 10.19
N THR A 191 -7.99 -0.53 11.27
CA THR A 191 -8.70 -0.64 12.54
C THR A 191 -10.14 -0.16 12.41
N GLN A 192 -10.35 1.02 11.79
CA GLN A 192 -11.67 1.56 11.52
C GLN A 192 -12.50 0.63 10.62
N MET A 193 -11.90 0.04 9.58
CA MET A 193 -12.61 -0.93 8.72
C MET A 193 -13.21 -2.09 9.52
N SER A 194 -12.49 -2.56 10.55
CA SER A 194 -12.95 -3.65 11.41
C SER A 194 -14.04 -3.20 12.40
N LEU A 195 -13.84 -2.03 13.03
CA LEU A 195 -14.76 -1.51 14.05
C LEU A 195 -16.07 -0.99 13.46
N VAL A 196 -16.07 -0.46 12.23
CA VAL A 196 -17.27 0.06 11.57
C VAL A 196 -18.34 -1.01 11.39
N VAL A 197 -17.95 -2.25 11.07
CA VAL A 197 -18.91 -3.36 10.93
C VAL A 197 -19.56 -3.68 12.28
N LEU A 198 -18.77 -3.71 13.37
CA LEU A 198 -19.27 -3.92 14.73
C LEU A 198 -20.21 -2.79 15.17
N GLN A 199 -19.88 -1.54 14.85
CA GLN A 199 -20.77 -0.39 15.08
C GLN A 199 -22.09 -0.53 14.32
N ALA A 200 -22.00 -0.85 13.02
CA ALA A 200 -23.18 -0.99 12.17
C ALA A 200 -24.13 -2.09 12.67
N LEU A 201 -23.61 -3.18 13.24
CA LEU A 201 -24.43 -4.24 13.85
C LEU A 201 -25.24 -3.74 15.07
N ALA A 202 -24.74 -2.75 15.80
CA ALA A 202 -25.40 -2.16 16.97
C ALA A 202 -26.19 -0.87 16.66
N MET A 203 -26.38 -0.54 15.38
CA MET A 203 -27.11 0.63 14.91
C MET A 203 -28.34 0.22 14.11
N ASP A 204 -29.28 1.15 13.95
CA ASP A 204 -30.44 0.93 13.09
C ASP A 204 -30.04 0.99 11.61
N ARG A 205 -30.13 -0.16 10.93
CA ARG A 205 -29.75 -0.36 9.53
C ARG A 205 -30.93 -0.32 8.56
N HIS A 206 -32.12 0.09 9.01
CA HIS A 206 -33.29 0.15 8.15
C HIS A 206 -33.18 1.27 7.09
N LEU A 207 -33.42 0.90 5.84
CA LEU A 207 -33.63 1.79 4.70
C LEU A 207 -35.13 1.80 4.39
N GLY A 208 -35.83 2.75 4.99
CA GLY A 208 -37.29 2.76 4.98
C GLY A 208 -37.90 1.65 5.85
N PRO A 209 -39.19 1.33 5.69
CA PRO A 209 -39.92 0.52 6.66
C PRO A 209 -39.69 -1.00 6.55
N ARG A 210 -39.09 -1.52 5.47
CA ARG A 210 -39.06 -2.97 5.18
C ARG A 210 -37.68 -3.56 4.91
N TYR A 211 -36.69 -2.74 4.58
CA TYR A 211 -35.39 -3.24 4.14
C TYR A 211 -34.32 -2.92 5.17
N GLN A 212 -33.60 -3.95 5.64
CA GLN A 212 -32.47 -3.79 6.54
C GLN A 212 -31.18 -4.03 5.77
N ILE A 213 -30.33 -3.01 5.70
CA ILE A 213 -29.06 -3.08 4.97
C ILE A 213 -28.09 -4.01 5.73
N PRO A 214 -27.43 -4.98 5.09
CA PRO A 214 -26.45 -5.83 5.76
C PRO A 214 -25.25 -5.02 6.29
N ALA A 215 -24.80 -5.28 7.53
CA ALA A 215 -23.80 -4.43 8.20
C ALA A 215 -22.47 -4.34 7.45
N GLY A 216 -22.05 -5.43 6.78
CA GLY A 216 -20.85 -5.45 5.96
C GLY A 216 -20.90 -4.50 4.75
N THR A 217 -22.09 -4.16 4.27
CA THR A 217 -22.25 -3.30 3.08
C THR A 217 -22.04 -1.82 3.38
N THR A 218 -21.94 -1.41 4.65
CA THR A 218 -21.67 -0.01 5.04
C THR A 218 -20.36 0.53 4.45
N MET A 219 -19.40 -0.34 4.12
CA MET A 219 -18.14 0.05 3.47
C MET A 219 -18.32 0.55 2.03
N ILE A 220 -19.48 0.32 1.40
CA ILE A 220 -19.78 0.82 0.06
C ILE A 220 -19.69 2.35 -0.03
N PHE A 221 -19.97 3.06 1.07
CA PHE A 221 -19.84 4.52 1.11
C PHE A 221 -18.39 4.98 0.92
N VAL A 222 -17.42 4.24 1.46
CA VAL A 222 -15.99 4.50 1.20
C VAL A 222 -15.69 4.31 -0.27
N THR A 223 -16.11 3.19 -0.87
CA THR A 223 -15.86 2.89 -2.29
C THR A 223 -16.47 3.94 -3.22
N ILE A 224 -17.73 4.33 -3.00
CA ILE A 224 -18.40 5.37 -3.79
C ILE A 224 -17.67 6.71 -3.64
N SER A 225 -17.31 7.09 -2.40
CA SER A 225 -16.56 8.31 -2.13
C SER A 225 -15.21 8.33 -2.85
N THR A 226 -14.45 7.23 -2.77
CA THR A 226 -13.16 7.10 -3.44
C THR A 226 -13.30 7.24 -4.96
N CYS A 227 -14.29 6.59 -5.58
CA CYS A 227 -14.53 6.68 -7.02
C CYS A 227 -14.90 8.10 -7.47
N LEU A 228 -15.85 8.75 -6.78
CA LEU A 228 -16.26 10.13 -7.09
C LEU A 228 -15.12 11.13 -6.88
N SER A 229 -14.35 10.93 -5.81
CA SER A 229 -13.20 11.77 -5.49
C SER A 229 -12.09 11.62 -6.53
N LEU A 230 -11.78 10.40 -6.97
CA LEU A 230 -10.77 10.15 -7.99
C LEU A 230 -11.15 10.81 -9.31
N ALA A 231 -12.40 10.63 -9.77
CA ALA A 231 -12.91 11.30 -10.96
C ALA A 231 -12.81 12.83 -10.84
N SER A 232 -13.12 13.37 -9.66
CA SER A 232 -13.04 14.80 -9.38
C SER A 232 -11.60 15.33 -9.34
N ILE A 233 -10.67 14.56 -8.78
CA ILE A 233 -9.26 14.89 -8.70
C ILE A 233 -8.66 15.01 -10.10
N ASP A 234 -8.87 14.00 -10.93
CA ASP A 234 -8.27 13.94 -12.26
C ASP A 234 -8.91 14.94 -13.23
N ARG A 235 -10.23 15.12 -13.16
CA ARG A 235 -10.96 15.99 -14.09
C ARG A 235 -10.90 17.46 -13.72
N PHE A 236 -10.92 17.78 -12.42
CA PHE A 236 -11.08 19.16 -11.96
C PHE A 236 -9.91 19.65 -11.11
N LEU A 237 -9.51 18.93 -10.05
CA LEU A 237 -8.52 19.47 -9.11
C LEU A 237 -7.12 19.59 -9.71
N ILE A 238 -6.61 18.55 -10.38
CA ILE A 238 -5.27 18.59 -10.99
C ILE A 238 -5.18 19.68 -12.08
N PRO A 239 -6.12 19.74 -13.06
CA PRO A 239 -6.09 20.80 -14.07
C PRO A 239 -6.23 22.21 -13.48
N THR A 240 -7.07 22.39 -12.46
CA THR A 240 -7.27 23.70 -11.81
C THR A 240 -6.03 24.11 -11.02
N PHE A 241 -5.42 23.18 -10.29
CA PHE A 241 -4.18 23.43 -9.56
C PHE A 241 -3.05 23.83 -10.52
N HIS A 242 -2.94 23.13 -11.66
CA HIS A 242 -1.98 23.48 -12.71
C HIS A 242 -2.27 24.87 -13.32
N LYS A 243 -3.53 25.24 -13.55
CA LYS A 243 -3.89 26.59 -14.01
C LYS A 243 -3.50 27.68 -13.01
N LEU A 244 -3.71 27.43 -11.72
CA LEU A 244 -3.48 28.42 -10.67
C LEU A 244 -1.99 28.58 -10.31
N THR A 245 -1.28 27.47 -10.13
CA THR A 245 0.09 27.46 -9.62
C THR A 245 1.16 27.17 -10.68
N ARG A 246 0.74 26.91 -11.93
CA ARG A 246 1.60 26.48 -13.05
C ARG A 246 2.44 25.23 -12.76
N THR A 247 2.10 24.49 -11.71
CA THR A 247 2.79 23.27 -11.29
C THR A 247 1.76 22.21 -10.90
N SER A 248 2.14 20.93 -10.96
CA SER A 248 1.29 19.84 -10.45
C SER A 248 1.58 19.61 -8.96
N PRO A 249 0.58 19.20 -8.15
CA PRO A 249 0.80 18.91 -6.75
C PRO A 249 1.78 17.73 -6.63
N THR A 250 2.79 17.87 -5.77
CA THR A 250 3.78 16.80 -5.56
C THR A 250 3.12 15.55 -5.00
N LEU A 251 3.72 14.38 -5.29
CA LEU A 251 3.19 13.09 -4.80
C LEU A 251 3.17 13.05 -3.27
N LEU A 252 4.19 13.59 -2.60
CA LEU A 252 4.23 13.70 -1.15
C LEU A 252 3.12 14.61 -0.60
N ARG A 253 2.77 15.71 -1.30
CA ARG A 253 1.65 16.56 -0.88
C ARG A 253 0.32 15.82 -0.98
N ARG A 254 0.10 15.01 -2.02
CA ARG A 254 -1.09 14.15 -2.13
C ARG A 254 -1.17 13.14 -0.98
N ILE A 255 -0.04 12.51 -0.64
CA ILE A 255 0.05 11.59 0.52
C ILE A 255 -0.22 12.33 1.83
N GLY A 256 0.28 13.55 1.99
CA GLY A 256 0.02 14.41 3.16
C GLY A 256 -1.45 14.80 3.32
N ILE A 257 -2.16 15.11 2.23
CA ILE A 257 -3.61 15.35 2.26
C ILE A 257 -4.35 14.13 2.80
N GLY A 258 -3.96 12.92 2.38
CA GLY A 258 -4.53 11.69 2.91
C GLY A 258 -4.32 11.49 4.41
N HIS A 259 -3.18 11.88 4.97
CA HIS A 259 -2.96 11.86 6.42
C HIS A 259 -3.96 12.76 7.15
N VAL A 260 -4.11 14.01 6.69
CA VAL A 260 -5.03 14.98 7.29
C VAL A 260 -6.48 14.47 7.25
N LEU A 261 -6.91 13.95 6.11
CA LEU A 261 -8.27 13.41 5.95
C LEU A 261 -8.48 12.15 6.79
N THR A 262 -7.48 11.28 6.92
CA THR A 262 -7.56 10.10 7.80
C THR A 262 -7.72 10.52 9.26
N ILE A 263 -6.95 11.49 9.73
CA ILE A 263 -7.07 12.05 11.10
C ILE A 263 -8.47 12.63 11.31
N ALA A 264 -8.96 13.43 10.37
CA ALA A 264 -10.31 14.00 10.43
C ALA A 264 -11.39 12.90 10.48
N SER A 265 -11.23 11.82 9.70
CA SER A 265 -12.15 10.68 9.74
C SER A 265 -12.13 9.94 11.09
N MET A 266 -10.96 9.74 11.69
CA MET A 266 -10.87 9.13 13.03
C MET A 266 -11.56 10.01 14.09
N ALA A 267 -11.34 11.33 14.03
CA ALA A 267 -11.99 12.27 14.93
C ALA A 267 -13.52 12.25 14.75
N LEU A 268 -14.02 12.26 13.50
CA LEU A 268 -15.45 12.11 13.22
C LEU A 268 -16.01 10.78 13.74
N SER A 269 -15.26 9.69 13.59
CA SER A 269 -15.65 8.37 14.11
C SER A 269 -15.77 8.38 15.63
N ALA A 270 -14.84 9.04 16.33
CA ALA A 270 -14.89 9.21 17.78
C ALA A 270 -16.13 10.00 18.22
N LEU A 271 -16.46 11.08 17.50
CA LEU A 271 -17.64 11.91 17.79
C LEU A 271 -18.96 11.16 17.52
N VAL A 272 -19.05 10.45 16.40
CA VAL A 272 -20.22 9.64 16.05
C VAL A 272 -20.42 8.51 17.07
N GLU A 273 -19.34 7.86 17.49
CA GLU A 273 -19.42 6.83 18.52
C GLU A 273 -19.79 7.39 19.89
N SER A 274 -19.25 8.56 20.25
CA SER A 274 -19.63 9.26 21.49
C SER A 274 -21.13 9.54 21.52
N LYS A 275 -21.71 9.95 20.37
CA LYS A 275 -23.14 10.17 20.21
C LYS A 275 -23.95 8.87 20.31
N ARG A 276 -23.49 7.79 19.69
CA ARG A 276 -24.12 6.46 19.77
C ARG A 276 -24.16 5.93 21.20
N LEU A 277 -23.03 6.02 21.92
CA LEU A 277 -22.93 5.63 23.33
C LEU A 277 -23.76 6.52 24.25
N ALA A 278 -23.93 7.80 23.95
CA ALA A 278 -24.85 8.67 24.67
C ALA A 278 -26.31 8.21 24.46
N ALA A 279 -26.71 7.92 23.23
CA ALA A 279 -28.04 7.40 22.92
C ALA A 279 -28.32 6.02 23.54
N ALA A 280 -27.31 5.14 23.62
CA ALA A 280 -27.43 3.86 24.32
C ALA A 280 -27.72 4.07 25.81
N ARG A 281 -26.98 4.98 26.46
CA ARG A 281 -27.17 5.33 27.88
C ARG A 281 -28.53 5.95 28.16
N THR A 282 -29.01 6.87 27.32
CA THR A 282 -30.34 7.48 27.53
C THR A 282 -31.48 6.48 27.44
N HIS A 283 -31.31 5.42 26.63
CA HIS A 283 -32.29 4.33 26.48
C HIS A 283 -32.01 3.13 27.39
N ASN A 284 -31.01 3.20 28.29
CA ASN A 284 -30.57 2.11 29.16
C ASN A 284 -30.27 0.80 28.41
N LEU A 285 -29.68 0.89 27.21
CA LEU A 285 -29.30 -0.25 26.38
C LEU A 285 -27.88 -0.72 26.74
N THR A 286 -27.73 -2.03 27.00
CA THR A 286 -26.46 -2.68 27.35
C THR A 286 -26.08 -3.76 26.35
N GLY A 287 -24.88 -4.34 26.46
CA GLY A 287 -24.44 -5.44 25.61
C GLY A 287 -24.38 -5.07 24.12
N ASN A 288 -25.05 -5.88 23.30
CA ASN A 288 -25.10 -5.74 21.84
C ASN A 288 -26.50 -5.33 21.33
N SER A 289 -27.34 -4.74 22.19
CA SER A 289 -28.66 -4.25 21.80
C SER A 289 -28.56 -3.14 20.76
N ILE A 290 -29.51 -3.14 19.81
CA ILE A 290 -29.58 -2.15 18.74
C ILE A 290 -29.91 -0.78 19.33
N VAL A 291 -29.05 0.19 19.12
CA VAL A 291 -29.28 1.59 19.50
C VAL A 291 -30.16 2.25 18.44
N PRO A 292 -31.21 3.01 18.83
CA PRO A 292 -32.10 3.71 17.90
C PRO A 292 -31.41 4.94 17.29
N MET A 293 -30.31 4.69 16.58
CA MET A 293 -29.51 5.66 15.86
C MET A 293 -29.22 5.08 14.48
N SER A 294 -29.61 5.81 13.45
CA SER A 294 -29.45 5.35 12.07
C SER A 294 -27.98 5.18 11.69
N VAL A 295 -27.67 4.09 10.99
CA VAL A 295 -26.34 3.79 10.43
C VAL A 295 -25.83 4.89 9.50
N PHE A 296 -26.71 5.72 8.93
CA PHE A 296 -26.32 6.84 8.06
C PHE A 296 -25.54 7.94 8.79
N TRP A 297 -25.59 7.99 10.12
CA TRP A 297 -24.66 8.82 10.90
C TRP A 297 -23.19 8.45 10.69
N MET A 298 -22.91 7.26 10.13
CA MET A 298 -21.56 6.84 9.79
C MET A 298 -21.06 7.35 8.43
N VAL A 299 -21.96 7.86 7.59
CA VAL A 299 -21.62 8.30 6.23
C VAL A 299 -20.54 9.39 6.24
N PRO A 300 -20.60 10.44 7.09
CA PRO A 300 -19.59 11.51 7.06
C PRO A 300 -18.16 11.01 7.24
N GLN A 301 -17.88 10.17 8.24
CA GLN A 301 -16.52 9.66 8.44
C GLN A 301 -16.07 8.76 7.29
N LEU A 302 -16.96 7.95 6.72
CA LEU A 302 -16.66 7.01 5.63
C LEU A 302 -16.40 7.75 4.31
N LEU A 303 -17.16 8.81 4.04
CA LEU A 303 -16.89 9.69 2.90
C LEU A 303 -15.51 10.33 3.04
N VAL A 304 -15.16 10.86 4.22
CA VAL A 304 -13.85 11.49 4.45
C VAL A 304 -12.70 10.50 4.27
N VAL A 305 -12.82 9.24 4.73
CA VAL A 305 -11.82 8.19 4.42
C VAL A 305 -11.66 8.02 2.92
N GLY A 306 -12.77 7.85 2.19
CA GLY A 306 -12.71 7.57 0.76
C GLY A 306 -12.11 8.72 -0.06
N VAL A 307 -12.39 9.98 0.32
CA VAL A 307 -11.69 11.14 -0.25
C VAL A 307 -10.20 11.04 0.03
N GLY A 308 -9.80 10.71 1.27
CA GLY A 308 -8.41 10.52 1.68
C GLY A 308 -7.69 9.44 0.86
N GLU A 309 -8.33 8.29 0.67
CA GLU A 309 -7.83 7.18 -0.14
C GLU A 309 -7.57 7.60 -1.60
N ALA A 310 -8.49 8.36 -2.21
CA ALA A 310 -8.35 8.83 -3.58
C ALA A 310 -7.12 9.73 -3.79
N PHE A 311 -6.69 10.47 -2.76
CA PHE A 311 -5.46 11.24 -2.79
C PHE A 311 -4.21 10.38 -2.53
N MET A 312 -4.20 9.62 -1.43
CA MET A 312 -2.99 8.97 -0.96
C MET A 312 -2.64 7.70 -1.72
N PHE A 313 -3.61 6.87 -2.10
CA PHE A 313 -3.32 5.53 -2.61
C PHE A 313 -2.66 5.60 -4.00
N PRO A 314 -3.21 6.32 -5.01
CA PRO A 314 -2.50 6.54 -6.26
C PRO A 314 -1.18 7.31 -6.08
N GLY A 315 -1.14 8.24 -5.12
CA GLY A 315 0.07 9.01 -4.78
C GLY A 315 1.21 8.12 -4.31
N GLN A 316 0.93 7.17 -3.42
CA GLN A 316 1.90 6.19 -2.92
C GLN A 316 2.37 5.24 -4.01
N VAL A 317 1.45 4.63 -4.77
CA VAL A 317 1.81 3.72 -5.87
C VAL A 317 2.73 4.43 -6.86
N MET A 318 2.38 5.66 -7.25
CA MET A 318 3.20 6.43 -8.19
C MET A 318 4.55 6.84 -7.59
N PHE A 319 4.58 7.25 -6.32
CA PHE A 319 5.81 7.64 -5.64
C PHE A 319 6.79 6.48 -5.57
N TYR A 320 6.34 5.31 -5.11
CA TYR A 320 7.18 4.12 -5.06
C TYR A 320 7.59 3.67 -6.46
N TYR A 321 6.70 3.73 -7.45
CA TYR A 321 7.07 3.36 -8.82
C TYR A 321 8.12 4.30 -9.43
N GLN A 322 8.09 5.59 -9.12
CA GLN A 322 9.04 6.56 -9.64
C GLN A 322 10.39 6.48 -8.95
N GLU A 323 10.41 6.33 -7.63
CA GLU A 323 11.63 6.35 -6.82
C GLU A 323 12.27 4.96 -6.65
N PHE A 324 11.56 3.87 -6.98
CA PHE A 324 12.15 2.53 -6.87
C PHE A 324 13.26 2.31 -7.91
N PRO A 325 14.34 1.60 -7.52
CA PRO A 325 15.38 1.19 -8.44
C PRO A 325 14.82 0.38 -9.60
N LYS A 326 15.45 0.49 -10.78
CA LYS A 326 15.01 -0.19 -12.01
C LYS A 326 14.85 -1.70 -11.82
N SER A 327 15.74 -2.32 -11.04
CA SER A 327 15.77 -3.77 -10.75
C SER A 327 14.53 -4.29 -10.03
N ILE A 328 13.88 -3.46 -9.19
CA ILE A 328 12.70 -3.84 -8.39
C ILE A 328 11.47 -2.97 -8.67
N LYS A 329 11.54 -2.09 -9.66
CA LYS A 329 10.47 -1.16 -10.01
C LYS A 329 9.13 -1.84 -10.28
N SER A 330 9.15 -3.04 -10.87
CA SER A 330 7.96 -3.87 -11.10
C SER A 330 7.26 -4.31 -9.81
N THR A 331 7.98 -4.34 -8.67
CA THR A 331 7.43 -4.75 -7.36
C THR A 331 6.78 -3.60 -6.60
N ALA A 332 6.84 -2.35 -7.09
CA ALA A 332 6.33 -1.17 -6.40
C ALA A 332 4.82 -1.29 -6.04
N ALA A 333 4.01 -1.87 -6.93
CA ALA A 333 2.58 -2.10 -6.66
C ALA A 333 2.37 -3.15 -5.56
N ALA A 334 3.17 -4.21 -5.55
CA ALA A 334 3.14 -5.23 -4.49
C ALA A 334 3.60 -4.66 -3.13
N MET A 335 4.52 -3.69 -3.14
CA MET A 335 4.99 -3.03 -1.93
C MET A 335 3.85 -2.32 -1.18
N VAL A 336 2.93 -1.67 -1.90
CA VAL A 336 1.76 -1.03 -1.26
C VAL A 336 0.87 -2.07 -0.58
N ALA A 337 0.72 -3.26 -1.18
CA ALA A 337 -0.01 -4.35 -0.54
C ALA A 337 0.67 -4.86 0.73
N VAL A 338 2.01 -4.89 0.76
CA VAL A 338 2.79 -5.22 1.97
C VAL A 338 2.58 -4.17 3.06
N ILE A 339 2.60 -2.87 2.71
CA ILE A 339 2.30 -1.78 3.66
C ILE A 339 0.94 -1.99 4.31
N ILE A 340 -0.08 -2.22 3.48
CA ILE A 340 -1.45 -2.45 3.94
C ILE A 340 -1.48 -3.70 4.83
N GLY A 341 -0.88 -4.81 4.41
CA GLY A 341 -0.83 -6.05 5.20
C GLY A 341 -0.21 -5.86 6.58
N ILE A 342 0.94 -5.19 6.68
CA ILE A 342 1.59 -4.88 7.96
C ILE A 342 0.67 -3.99 8.81
N ALA A 343 0.04 -2.99 8.20
CA ALA A 343 -0.88 -2.09 8.90
C ALA A 343 -2.12 -2.80 9.46
N PHE A 344 -2.65 -3.82 8.78
CA PHE A 344 -3.72 -4.66 9.32
C PHE A 344 -3.28 -5.42 10.57
N TYR A 345 -2.08 -6.04 10.54
CA TYR A 345 -1.52 -6.70 11.72
C TYR A 345 -1.28 -5.72 12.88
N LEU A 346 -0.74 -4.54 12.58
CA LEU A 346 -0.55 -3.48 13.58
C LEU A 346 -1.89 -2.98 14.14
N GLY A 347 -2.92 -2.88 13.32
CA GLY A 347 -4.27 -2.53 13.74
C GLY A 347 -4.84 -3.56 14.71
N THR A 348 -4.75 -4.85 14.37
CA THR A 348 -5.14 -5.95 15.26
C THR A 348 -4.34 -5.94 16.57
N ALA A 349 -3.02 -5.75 16.50
CA ALA A 349 -2.18 -5.66 17.70
C ALA A 349 -2.55 -4.45 18.58
N THR A 350 -2.90 -3.32 17.97
CA THR A 350 -3.37 -2.13 18.69
C THR A 350 -4.68 -2.41 19.41
N VAL A 351 -5.66 -3.03 18.73
CA VAL A 351 -6.94 -3.42 19.33
C VAL A 351 -6.76 -4.43 20.47
N ASP A 352 -5.91 -5.45 20.29
CA ASP A 352 -5.60 -6.44 21.32
C ASP A 352 -4.93 -5.80 22.55
N LEU A 353 -3.97 -4.91 22.32
CA LEU A 353 -3.31 -4.16 23.39
C LEU A 353 -4.33 -3.32 24.19
N ILE A 354 -5.21 -2.59 23.50
CA ILE A 354 -6.26 -1.79 24.14
C ILE A 354 -7.20 -2.69 24.94
N ARG A 355 -7.60 -3.85 24.41
CA ARG A 355 -8.48 -4.80 25.11
C ARG A 355 -7.84 -5.36 26.39
N LYS A 356 -6.53 -5.59 26.38
CA LYS A 356 -5.77 -6.09 27.54
C LYS A 356 -5.52 -5.03 28.60
N THR A 357 -5.30 -3.78 28.19
CA THR A 357 -4.87 -2.69 29.08
C THR A 357 -6.02 -1.83 29.59
N THR A 358 -7.14 -1.80 28.87
CA THR A 358 -8.28 -0.92 29.18
C THR A 358 -9.58 -1.71 29.24
N ARG A 359 -10.60 -1.12 29.88
CA ARG A 359 -11.98 -1.64 29.84
C ARG A 359 -12.78 -1.09 28.65
N TRP A 360 -12.13 -0.54 27.63
CA TRP A 360 -12.81 0.18 26.54
C TRP A 360 -13.43 -0.74 25.48
N LEU A 361 -12.97 -2.00 25.39
CA LEU A 361 -13.45 -2.98 24.41
C LEU A 361 -13.94 -4.26 25.10
N PRO A 362 -15.03 -4.20 25.90
CA PRO A 362 -15.71 -5.40 26.38
C PRO A 362 -16.47 -6.10 25.24
N ASP A 363 -16.99 -7.30 25.49
CA ASP A 363 -17.73 -8.07 24.47
C ASP A 363 -19.04 -7.41 24.03
N GLY A 364 -19.62 -6.57 24.91
CA GLY A 364 -20.79 -5.73 24.64
C GLY A 364 -20.38 -4.34 24.16
N ILE A 365 -20.68 -3.99 22.90
CA ILE A 365 -20.26 -2.70 22.33
C ILE A 365 -20.91 -1.48 23.00
N ASN A 366 -22.09 -1.63 23.61
CA ASN A 366 -22.77 -0.55 24.33
C ASN A 366 -22.13 -0.26 25.70
N ASP A 367 -21.46 -1.25 26.28
CA ASP A 367 -20.82 -1.15 27.61
C ASP A 367 -19.37 -0.63 27.51
N GLY A 368 -18.85 -0.54 26.28
CA GLY A 368 -17.50 -0.12 25.97
C GLY A 368 -17.32 1.39 25.80
N ARG A 369 -16.08 1.77 25.51
CA ARG A 369 -15.63 3.14 25.20
C ARG A 369 -14.83 3.14 23.90
N MET A 370 -15.47 2.67 22.84
CA MET A 370 -14.85 2.61 21.52
C MET A 370 -14.58 4.01 20.92
N ASP A 371 -15.28 5.04 21.42
CA ASP A 371 -14.97 6.45 21.18
C ASP A 371 -13.52 6.80 21.59
N ASN A 372 -13.06 6.30 22.74
CA ASN A 372 -11.68 6.50 23.19
C ASN A 372 -10.66 5.80 22.27
N VAL A 373 -11.01 4.65 21.69
CA VAL A 373 -10.15 3.95 20.72
C VAL A 373 -9.95 4.81 19.48
N TYR A 374 -11.01 5.41 18.95
CA TYR A 374 -10.89 6.35 17.83
C TYR A 374 -10.10 7.61 18.19
N TRP A 375 -10.20 8.12 19.43
CA TRP A 375 -9.35 9.22 19.89
C TRP A 375 -7.87 8.83 19.95
N VAL A 376 -7.54 7.64 20.43
CA VAL A 376 -6.15 7.12 20.41
C VAL A 376 -5.63 7.04 18.98
N LEU A 377 -6.43 6.52 18.04
CA LEU A 377 -6.06 6.46 16.62
C LEU A 377 -5.91 7.86 16.00
N THR A 378 -6.70 8.83 16.44
CA THR A 378 -6.59 10.24 16.01
C THR A 378 -5.25 10.84 16.47
N ILE A 379 -4.89 10.64 17.74
CA ILE A 379 -3.63 11.14 18.31
C ILE A 379 -2.44 10.43 17.65
N ALA A 380 -2.50 9.11 17.48
CA ALA A 380 -1.47 8.35 16.76
C ALA A 380 -1.32 8.84 15.31
N GLY A 381 -2.43 9.15 14.64
CA GLY A 381 -2.44 9.76 13.31
C GLY A 381 -1.77 11.13 13.28
N LEU A 382 -2.03 12.00 14.27
CA LEU A 382 -1.39 13.31 14.40
C LEU A 382 0.13 13.21 14.59
N VAL A 383 0.57 12.30 15.48
CA VAL A 383 2.00 12.03 15.69
C VAL A 383 2.65 11.51 14.40
N ASN A 384 2.00 10.57 13.71
CA ASN A 384 2.48 10.06 12.43
C ASN A 384 2.52 11.15 11.35
N PHE A 385 1.56 12.08 11.33
CA PHE A 385 1.59 13.19 10.38
C PHE A 385 2.77 14.13 10.65
N GLY A 386 3.08 14.43 11.91
CA GLY A 386 4.29 15.17 12.28
C GLY A 386 5.56 14.44 11.82
N TYR A 387 5.65 13.13 12.06
CA TYR A 387 6.75 12.28 11.57
C TYR A 387 6.85 12.27 10.04
N PHE A 388 5.72 12.19 9.33
CA PHE A 388 5.65 12.28 7.88
C PHE A 388 6.17 13.61 7.35
N LEU A 389 5.80 14.74 7.98
CA LEU A 389 6.28 16.06 7.56
C LEU A 389 7.80 16.14 7.68
N VAL A 390 8.37 15.68 8.80
CA VAL A 390 9.83 15.61 9.00
C VAL A 390 10.50 14.74 7.94
N CYS A 391 9.97 13.54 7.68
CA CYS A 391 10.50 12.65 6.64
C CYS A 391 10.41 13.28 5.24
N SER A 392 9.28 13.91 4.91
CA SER A 392 9.05 14.53 3.60
C SER A 392 9.95 15.75 3.36
N TRP A 393 10.27 16.49 4.43
CA TRP A 393 11.16 17.64 4.36
C TRP A 393 12.62 17.23 4.18
N MET A 394 13.04 16.14 4.82
CA MET A 394 14.39 15.59 4.64
C MET A 394 14.57 14.82 3.32
N TYR A 395 13.47 14.44 2.66
CA TYR A 395 13.52 13.65 1.44
C TYR A 395 13.82 14.52 0.22
N LYS A 396 14.90 14.19 -0.50
CA LYS A 396 15.22 14.76 -1.81
C LYS A 396 14.77 13.81 -2.92
N TYR A 397 14.08 14.32 -3.92
CA TYR A 397 13.66 13.54 -5.09
C TYR A 397 14.85 13.17 -5.95
N GLN A 398 14.87 11.94 -6.45
CA GLN A 398 15.93 11.45 -7.34
C GLN A 398 16.00 12.21 -8.68
N HIS A 399 14.85 12.73 -9.15
CA HIS A 399 14.78 13.49 -10.40
C HIS A 399 15.37 14.90 -10.29
N ASP A 400 15.37 15.48 -9.09
CA ASP A 400 15.97 16.79 -8.85
C ASP A 400 17.50 16.69 -8.79
N GLU A 401 18.05 15.59 -8.25
CA GLU A 401 19.48 15.29 -8.30
C GLU A 401 19.98 15.21 -9.76
N ASN A 402 19.23 14.55 -10.66
CA ASN A 402 19.58 14.50 -12.07
C ASN A 402 19.51 15.88 -12.77
N LYS A 403 18.60 16.77 -12.36
CA LYS A 403 18.50 18.13 -12.94
C LYS A 403 19.60 19.07 -12.43
N GLU A 404 19.90 19.03 -11.13
CA GLU A 404 21.00 19.82 -10.55
C GLU A 404 22.35 19.41 -11.15
N LEU A 405 22.59 18.10 -11.32
CA LEU A 405 23.81 17.57 -11.94
C LEU A 405 23.97 17.97 -13.43
N ILE A 406 22.87 18.05 -14.19
CA ILE A 406 22.90 18.54 -15.57
C ILE A 406 23.21 20.04 -15.61
N SER A 407 22.68 20.82 -14.65
CA SER A 407 22.93 22.27 -14.58
C SER A 407 24.33 22.64 -14.08
N SER A 408 24.96 21.80 -13.24
CA SER A 408 26.32 22.01 -12.77
C SER A 408 27.39 21.61 -13.79
N ASN A 409 27.07 20.68 -14.70
CA ASN A 409 27.95 20.24 -15.78
C ASN A 409 27.83 21.09 -17.07
N SER A 410 27.00 22.14 -17.05
CA SER A 410 26.78 23.07 -18.17
C SER A 410 27.44 24.45 -18.00
N PHE A 411 28.42 24.59 -17.10
CA PHE A 411 29.21 25.81 -16.89
C PHE A 411 30.69 25.61 -17.22
#